data_AF-A0A6M1SFH9-F1
#
_entry.id   AF-A0A6M1SFH9-F1
#
_cell.length_a   1.000
_cell.length_b   1.000
_cell.length_c   1.000
_cell.angle_alpha   90.00
_cell.angle_beta   90.00
_cell.angle_gamma   90.00
#
_symmetry.space_group_name_H-M   'P 1'
#
loop_
_entity.id
_entity.type
_entity.pdbx_description
1 polymer ?
#
loop_
_entity_poly.entity_id
_entity_poly.type
_entity_poly.pdbx_seq_one_letter_code
_entity_poly.pdbx_strand_id
1 'polypeptide(L)'
;MLTTLKITPPLEGVLCITLNRPEALNALNTQLLGELADTLNSAESDDKVRVVVITGSAKAFAAGADINEMAERDLVGMLEDPRQHHWA
;
A
#
# COMPACT_ATOMS: atom_id res chain seq x y z
N MET A 1 5.44 -12.16 -3.12
CA MET A 1 4.11 -12.07 -3.79
C MET A 1 3.32 -11.00 -3.05
N LEU A 2 2.58 -10.14 -3.76
CA LEU A 2 1.73 -9.12 -3.11
C LEU A 2 0.62 -9.81 -2.31
N THR A 3 0.47 -9.44 -1.04
CA THR A 3 -0.56 -10.02 -0.16
C THR A 3 -1.55 -8.97 0.32
N THR A 4 -1.13 -7.71 0.39
CA THR A 4 -1.93 -6.58 0.86
C THR A 4 -2.47 -5.71 -0.28
N LEU A 5 -2.02 -5.95 -1.51
CA LEU A 5 -2.51 -5.29 -2.73
C LEU A 5 -3.11 -6.31 -3.70
N LYS A 6 -4.10 -5.86 -4.46
CA LYS A 6 -4.63 -6.58 -5.63
C LYS A 6 -4.45 -5.72 -6.88
N ILE A 7 -3.84 -6.30 -7.92
CA ILE A 7 -3.71 -5.66 -9.23
C ILE A 7 -4.84 -6.15 -10.13
N THR A 8 -5.66 -5.26 -10.65
CA THR A 8 -6.74 -5.63 -11.57
C THR A 8 -6.18 -5.77 -13.00
N PRO A 9 -6.44 -6.89 -13.70
CA PRO A 9 -6.01 -7.12 -15.08
C PRO A 9 -6.53 -6.08 -16.07
N PRO A 10 -5.87 -5.97 -17.24
CA PRO A 10 -5.40 -4.68 -17.72
C PRO A 10 -6.46 -3.86 -18.47
N LEU A 11 -6.39 -2.56 -18.25
CA LEU A 11 -6.79 -1.52 -19.19
C LEU A 11 -5.51 -0.92 -19.79
N GLU A 12 -5.49 -0.63 -21.08
CA GLU A 12 -4.27 -0.18 -21.77
C GLU A 12 -3.71 1.13 -21.17
N GLY A 13 -2.49 1.05 -20.63
CA GLY A 13 -1.83 2.19 -20.00
C GLY A 13 -2.28 2.50 -18.57
N VAL A 14 -3.14 1.69 -17.96
CA VAL A 14 -3.65 1.93 -16.61
C VAL A 14 -3.26 0.79 -15.67
N LEU A 15 -2.52 1.12 -14.62
CA LEU A 15 -2.27 0.24 -13.49
C LEU A 15 -3.33 0.50 -12.41
N CYS A 16 -4.20 -0.47 -12.16
CA CYS A 16 -5.22 -0.38 -11.11
C CYS A 16 -4.81 -1.19 -9.87
N ILE A 17 -4.56 -0.49 -8.77
CA ILE A 17 -4.13 -1.02 -7.48
C ILE A 17 -5.31 -0.92 -6.51
N THR A 18 -5.75 -2.05 -5.97
CA THR A 18 -6.74 -2.12 -4.90
C THR A 18 -6.07 -2.46 -3.58
N LEU A 19 -6.24 -1.61 -2.56
CA LEU A 19 -5.85 -1.93 -1.18
C LEU A 19 -6.68 -3.13 -0.68
N ASN A 20 -5.99 -4.18 -0.24
CA ASN A 20 -6.56 -5.50 0.02
C ASN A 20 -6.25 -6.01 1.43
N ARG A 21 -6.74 -5.28 2.43
CA ARG A 21 -6.89 -5.74 3.82
C ARG A 21 -8.31 -5.46 4.30
N PRO A 22 -9.35 -5.99 3.62
CA PRO A 22 -10.75 -5.62 3.88
C PRO A 22 -11.21 -5.89 5.32
N GLU A 23 -10.66 -6.93 5.95
CA GLU A 23 -10.88 -7.29 7.36
C GLU A 23 -10.39 -6.21 8.33
N ALA A 24 -9.35 -5.45 7.94
CA ALA A 24 -8.80 -4.32 8.68
C ALA A 24 -9.24 -2.96 8.10
N LEU A 25 -10.29 -2.94 7.27
CA LEU A 25 -10.75 -1.72 6.55
C LEU A 25 -9.61 -1.02 5.79
N ASN A 26 -8.66 -1.79 5.26
CA ASN A 26 -7.47 -1.30 4.58
C ASN A 26 -6.64 -0.33 5.45
N ALA A 27 -6.54 -0.58 6.76
CA ALA A 27 -5.58 0.12 7.60
C ALA A 27 -4.16 0.03 7.02
N LEU A 28 -3.40 1.12 7.11
CA LEU A 28 -2.10 1.26 6.46
C LEU A 28 -1.01 0.75 7.41
N ASN A 29 -0.73 -0.57 7.34
CA ASN A 29 0.39 -1.17 8.04
C ASN A 29 1.69 -1.06 7.23
N THR A 30 2.82 -1.39 7.85
CA THR A 30 4.15 -1.35 7.24
C THR A 30 4.19 -2.14 5.94
N GLN A 31 3.65 -3.37 5.94
CA GLN A 31 3.67 -4.23 4.76
C GLN A 31 2.90 -3.62 3.57
N LEU A 32 1.71 -3.08 3.80
CA LEU A 32 0.91 -2.44 2.75
C LEU A 32 1.60 -1.23 2.17
N LEU A 33 2.17 -0.39 3.03
CA LEU A 33 2.91 0.78 2.60
C LEU A 33 4.18 0.41 1.82
N GLY A 34 4.87 -0.67 2.21
CA GLY A 34 6.02 -1.19 1.46
C GLY A 34 5.63 -1.76 0.10
N GLU A 35 4.63 -2.64 0.05
CA GLU A 35 4.12 -3.21 -1.20
C GLU A 35 3.62 -2.10 -2.16
N LEU A 36 3.01 -1.04 -1.63
CA LEU A 36 2.52 0.09 -2.43
C LEU A 36 3.67 0.92 -2.98
N ALA A 37 4.68 1.25 -2.17
CA ALA A 37 5.87 1.96 -2.64
C ALA A 37 6.60 1.18 -3.74
N ASP A 38 6.84 -0.12 -3.54
CA ASP A 38 7.49 -0.98 -4.53
C ASP A 38 6.70 -1.04 -5.85
N THR A 39 5.37 -1.09 -5.76
CA THR A 39 4.49 -1.12 -6.94
C THR A 39 4.53 0.21 -7.68
N LEU A 40 4.54 1.34 -6.97
CA LEU A 40 4.61 2.68 -7.57
C LEU A 40 5.98 2.94 -8.21
N ASN A 41 7.08 2.54 -7.56
CA ASN A 41 8.43 2.62 -8.13
C ASN A 41 8.56 1.77 -9.40
N SER A 42 7.97 0.57 -9.39
CA SER A 42 7.93 -0.28 -10.59
C SER A 42 7.15 0.40 -11.72
N ALA A 43 6.01 1.02 -11.40
CA ALA A 43 5.17 1.75 -12.37
C ALA A 43 5.86 2.98 -12.95
N GLU A 44 6.64 3.72 -12.15
CA GLU A 44 7.44 4.86 -12.61
C GLU A 44 8.45 4.44 -13.70
N SER A 45 9.03 3.24 -13.57
CA SER A 45 10.01 2.71 -14.52
C SER A 45 9.43 1.99 -15.74
N ASP A 46 8.10 1.82 -15.82
CA ASP A 46 7.43 1.10 -16.90
C ASP A 46 6.76 2.08 -17.89
N ASP A 47 7.37 2.27 -19.06
CA ASP A 47 6.86 3.12 -20.15
C ASP A 47 5.44 2.73 -20.63
N LYS A 48 4.97 1.51 -20.30
CA LYS A 48 3.60 1.08 -20.62
C LYS A 48 2.58 1.64 -19.66
N VAL A 49 2.96 2.07 -18.45
CA VAL A 49 2.05 2.64 -17.46
C VAL A 49 1.94 4.15 -17.67
N ARG A 50 0.74 4.64 -17.99
CA ARG A 50 0.45 6.07 -18.19
C ARG A 50 -0.33 6.67 -17.03
N VAL A 51 -1.10 5.86 -16.32
CA VAL A 51 -1.95 6.26 -15.20
C VAL A 51 -1.93 5.18 -14.13
N VAL A 52 -1.81 5.58 -12.88
CA VAL A 52 -2.04 4.71 -11.72
C VAL A 52 -3.36 5.10 -11.05
N VAL A 53 -4.24 4.12 -10.86
CA VAL A 53 -5.45 4.26 -10.04
C VAL A 53 -5.24 3.48 -8.75
N ILE A 54 -5.40 4.16 -7.62
CA ILE A 54 -5.38 3.53 -6.29
C ILE A 54 -6.81 3.57 -5.75
N THR A 55 -7.34 2.43 -5.33
CA THR A 55 -8.70 2.32 -4.81
C THR A 55 -8.80 1.42 -3.57
N GLY A 56 -9.94 1.53 -2.91
CA GLY A 56 -10.33 0.72 -1.76
C GLY A 56 -10.95 -0.61 -2.11
N SER A 57 -11.15 -1.41 -1.06
CA SER A 57 -12.06 -2.55 -1.12
C SER A 57 -13.52 -2.08 -1.03
N ALA A 58 -14.47 -3.02 -1.11
CA ALA A 58 -15.90 -2.71 -1.19
C ALA A 58 -16.44 -1.78 -0.07
N LYS A 59 -15.84 -1.81 1.12
CA LYS A 59 -16.35 -1.09 2.29
C LYS A 59 -15.65 0.25 2.54
N ALA A 60 -14.36 0.37 2.22
CA ALA A 60 -13.57 1.55 2.53
C ALA A 60 -12.35 1.67 1.60
N PHE A 61 -11.91 2.91 1.38
CA PHE A 61 -10.60 3.20 0.80
C PHE A 61 -9.49 2.69 1.73
N ALA A 62 -9.29 3.38 2.86
CA ALA A 62 -8.39 3.03 3.94
C ALA A 62 -8.92 3.65 5.25
N ALA A 63 -8.80 2.93 6.36
CA ALA A 63 -9.18 3.44 7.68
C ALA A 63 -8.17 4.43 8.29
N GLY A 64 -7.01 4.63 7.64
CA GLY A 64 -5.89 5.41 8.16
C GLY A 64 -4.78 4.51 8.69
N ALA A 65 -4.01 5.00 9.67
CA ALA A 65 -2.91 4.24 10.27
C ALA A 65 -3.41 2.95 10.96
N ASP A 66 -2.62 1.89 10.89
CA ASP A 66 -2.92 0.65 11.62
C ASP A 66 -2.56 0.79 13.10
N ILE A 67 -3.55 1.09 13.94
CA ILE A 67 -3.38 1.30 15.38
C ILE A 67 -2.88 0.02 16.08
N ASN A 68 -3.26 -1.16 15.59
CA ASN A 68 -2.83 -2.42 16.19
C ASN A 68 -1.32 -2.62 15.98
N GLU A 69 -0.82 -2.39 14.77
CA GLU A 69 0.61 -2.42 14.49
C GLU A 69 1.38 -1.36 15.29
N MET A 70 0.80 -0.16 15.45
CA MET A 70 1.42 0.91 16.23
C MET A 70 1.49 0.58 17.73
N ALA A 71 0.51 -0.14 18.28
CA ALA A 71 0.46 -0.50 19.70
C ALA A 71 1.55 -1.51 20.10
N GLU A 72 2.12 -2.24 19.14
CA GLU A 72 3.19 -3.21 19.38
C GLU A 72 4.58 -2.57 19.47
N ARG A 73 4.71 -1.27 19.19
CA ARG A 73 6.00 -0.57 19.12
C ARG A 73 6.35 0.15 20.42
N ASP A 74 7.60 0.02 20.83
CA ASP A 74 8.21 0.83 21.87
C ASP A 74 8.83 2.13 21.28
N LEU A 75 9.50 2.92 22.13
CA LEU A 75 10.12 4.18 21.72
C LEU A 75 11.14 3.99 20.59
N VAL A 76 11.94 2.91 20.64
CA VAL A 76 12.95 2.62 19.61
C VAL A 76 12.25 2.25 18.31
N GLY A 77 11.25 1.37 18.37
CA GLY A 77 10.45 0.98 17.20
C GLY A 77 9.67 2.12 16.55
N MET A 78 9.36 3.18 17.30
CA MET A 78 8.79 4.42 16.74
C MET A 78 9.85 5.31 16.06
N LEU A 79 11.05 5.41 16.63
CA LEU A 79 12.15 6.20 16.05
C LEU A 79 12.70 5.56 14.77
N GLU A 80 12.76 4.24 14.73
CA GLU A 80 13.28 3.46 13.60
C GLU A 80 12.18 3.02 12.63
N ASP A 81 11.12 3.83 12.48
CA ASP A 81 9.95 3.41 11.73
C ASP A 81 10.27 3.06 10.25
N PRO A 82 10.18 1.77 9.84
CA PRO A 82 10.50 1.35 8.48
C PRO A 82 9.60 2.01 7.43
N ARG A 83 8.41 2.50 7.81
CA ARG A 83 7.51 3.20 6.89
C ARG A 83 8.17 4.44 6.28
N GLN A 84 9.08 5.10 6.99
CA GLN A 84 9.78 6.28 6.46
C GLN A 84 10.72 5.90 5.32
N HIS A 85 11.38 4.73 5.40
CA HIS A 85 12.33 4.29 4.37
C HIS A 85 11.67 3.95 3.04
N HIS A 86 10.42 3.49 3.06
CA HIS A 86 9.68 3.15 1.84
C HIS A 86 9.21 4.39 1.06
N TRP A 87 9.15 5.56 1.69
CA TRP A 87 8.48 6.77 1.15
C TRP A 87 9.35 8.04 1.22
N ALA A 88 10.65 7.89 1.49
CA ALA A 88 11.62 8.99 1.55
C ALA A 88 12.26 9.28 0.18
#